data_AF-C1E354-F1
#
_entry.id   AF-C1E354-F1
#
_cell.length_a   1.000
_cell.length_b   1.000
_cell.length_c   1.000
_cell.angle_alpha   90.00
_cell.angle_beta   90.00
_cell.angle_gamma   90.00
#
_symmetry.space_group_name_H-M   'P 1'
#
loop_
_entity.id
_entity.type
_entity.pdbx_description
1 polymer ?
#
loop_
_entity_poly.entity_id
_entity_poly.type
_entity_poly.pdbx_seq_one_letter_code
_entity_poly.pdbx_strand_id
1 'polypeptide(L)'
;MPHDFPRGRSPPVSRPSPSTQVLSGSKSQFAAGQLTSKFQKMAVAAPVKAAKVNTTVESIQGKSGRKCMLTGKKANNGWTVSFSHIRNKKLQGVNLQYKRVYWPEKQRYVRLRISTSAMKSINKIGLEAMAKRAGLDLESLAYSDASAERREWLVENGAEPQRKNKRAPKGPKPVYIPKWKEAQMKRKGMNVEAETKRFAERWGMTVA
;
A
#
# COMPACT_ATOMS: atom_id res chain seq x y z
N MET A 1 10.29 29.75 53.55
CA MET A 1 8.98 30.20 53.04
C MET A 1 9.03 30.23 51.52
N PRO A 2 8.29 29.37 50.79
CA PRO A 2 8.16 29.50 49.35
C PRO A 2 7.08 30.56 49.02
N HIS A 3 7.40 31.48 48.12
CA HIS A 3 6.41 32.40 47.55
C HIS A 3 5.68 31.68 46.41
N ASP A 4 4.41 31.35 46.66
CA ASP A 4 3.43 30.95 45.65
C ASP A 4 3.11 32.13 44.72
N PHE A 5 3.38 31.97 43.43
CA PHE A 5 2.82 32.82 42.38
C PHE A 5 1.62 32.11 41.73
N PRO A 6 0.42 32.71 41.68
CA PRO A 6 -0.75 32.09 41.10
C PRO A 6 -0.61 32.02 39.57
N ARG A 7 -0.63 30.79 39.03
CA ARG A 7 -0.82 30.55 37.59
C ARG A 7 -2.25 30.97 37.21
N GLY A 8 -2.40 32.19 36.70
CA GLY A 8 -3.62 32.65 36.05
C GLY A 8 -4.00 31.70 34.91
N ARG A 9 -5.13 31.02 35.06
CA ARG A 9 -5.77 30.28 33.96
C ARG A 9 -6.40 31.30 33.03
N SER A 10 -5.84 31.46 31.84
CA SER A 10 -6.50 32.16 30.75
C SER A 10 -7.84 31.45 30.45
N PRO A 11 -8.97 32.16 30.31
CA PRO A 11 -10.23 31.55 29.95
C PRO A 11 -10.15 30.92 28.54
N PRO A 12 -10.92 29.86 28.27
CA PRO A 12 -10.98 29.27 26.94
C PRO A 12 -11.54 30.30 25.95
N VAL A 13 -10.73 30.67 24.96
CA VAL A 13 -11.21 31.48 23.83
C VAL A 13 -12.21 30.63 23.06
N SER A 14 -13.50 30.92 23.25
CA SER A 14 -14.59 30.37 22.45
C SER A 14 -14.39 30.83 21.00
N ARG A 15 -13.88 29.93 20.15
CA ARG A 15 -13.90 30.16 18.71
C ARG A 15 -15.37 30.18 18.27
N PRO A 16 -15.84 31.23 17.59
CA PRO A 16 -17.19 31.20 17.04
C PRO A 16 -17.27 30.04 16.04
N SER A 17 -18.33 29.24 16.18
CA SER A 17 -18.74 28.30 15.15
C SER A 17 -18.86 29.04 13.82
N PRO A 18 -18.54 28.42 12.68
CA PRO A 18 -18.81 29.02 11.39
C PRO A 18 -20.33 29.09 11.23
N SER A 19 -20.91 30.24 11.60
CA SER A 19 -22.20 30.67 11.09
C SER A 19 -22.06 30.64 9.58
N THR A 20 -22.65 29.63 8.95
CA THR A 20 -22.82 29.60 7.51
C THR A 20 -23.79 30.73 7.22
N GLN A 21 -23.27 31.93 6.96
CA GLN A 21 -24.06 32.93 6.27
C GLN A 21 -24.31 32.35 4.89
N VAL A 22 -25.50 31.77 4.73
CA VAL A 22 -26.07 31.54 3.42
C VAL A 22 -26.17 32.93 2.81
N LEU A 23 -25.18 33.28 1.99
CA LEU A 23 -25.28 34.42 1.11
C LEU A 23 -26.46 34.09 0.20
N SER A 24 -27.63 34.63 0.52
CA SER A 24 -28.72 34.78 -0.43
C SER A 24 -28.23 35.79 -1.47
N GLY A 25 -27.35 35.32 -2.34
CA GLY A 25 -26.98 36.02 -3.55
C GLY A 25 -28.26 36.29 -4.31
N SER A 26 -28.67 37.55 -4.31
CA SER A 26 -29.70 38.11 -5.16
C SER A 26 -29.55 37.50 -6.55
N LYS A 27 -30.65 36.96 -7.10
CA LYS A 27 -30.76 36.57 -8.51
C LYS A 27 -30.00 37.59 -9.35
N SER A 28 -28.92 37.13 -9.98
CA SER A 28 -28.15 37.95 -10.87
C SER A 28 -29.10 38.52 -11.94
N GLN A 29 -28.93 39.79 -12.29
CA GLN A 29 -29.72 40.47 -13.32
C GLN A 29 -29.56 39.82 -14.73
N PHE A 30 -28.77 38.75 -14.86
CA PHE A 30 -28.72 37.89 -16.04
C PHE A 30 -29.96 37.01 -16.25
N ALA A 31 -30.88 36.96 -15.28
CA ALA A 31 -32.12 36.17 -15.36
C ALA A 31 -33.28 36.85 -16.12
N ALA A 32 -33.08 38.04 -16.68
CA ALA A 32 -34.13 38.84 -17.34
C ALA A 32 -33.87 39.11 -18.83
N GLY A 33 -33.08 38.28 -19.51
CA GLY A 33 -32.85 38.39 -20.96
C GLY A 33 -32.85 37.00 -21.59
N GLN A 34 -33.77 36.77 -22.52
CA GLN A 34 -33.99 35.50 -23.22
C GLN A 34 -32.70 34.94 -23.82
N LEU A 35 -32.04 34.04 -23.09
CA LEU A 35 -31.02 33.18 -23.67
C LEU A 35 -31.73 32.25 -24.64
N THR A 36 -31.41 32.37 -25.93
CA THR A 36 -31.92 31.49 -26.98
C THR A 36 -31.76 30.02 -26.57
N SER A 37 -32.68 29.17 -26.98
CA SER A 37 -32.74 27.73 -26.61
C SER A 37 -31.44 26.95 -26.86
N LYS A 38 -30.53 27.51 -27.66
CA LYS A 38 -29.16 27.04 -27.89
C LYS A 38 -28.26 27.14 -26.65
N PHE A 39 -28.41 28.16 -25.81
CA PHE A 39 -27.58 28.36 -24.62
C PHE A 39 -28.07 27.57 -23.39
N GLN A 40 -29.37 27.35 -23.25
CA GLN A 40 -29.92 26.55 -22.14
C GLN A 40 -29.50 25.06 -22.21
N LYS A 41 -29.33 24.51 -23.41
CA LYS A 41 -28.82 23.13 -23.60
C LYS A 41 -27.36 22.95 -23.20
N MET A 42 -26.58 24.03 -23.07
CA MET A 42 -25.18 23.95 -22.63
C MET A 42 -25.02 24.03 -21.09
N ALA A 43 -26.03 24.51 -20.37
CA ALA A 43 -25.93 24.77 -18.92
C ALA A 43 -26.41 23.62 -18.03
N VAL A 44 -26.97 22.54 -18.59
CA VAL A 44 -27.25 21.32 -17.82
C VAL A 44 -26.00 20.44 -17.82
N ALA A 45 -24.96 20.92 -17.13
CA ALA A 45 -23.85 20.05 -16.74
C ALA A 45 -24.40 19.06 -15.72
N ALA A 46 -24.63 17.81 -16.14
CA ALA A 46 -24.82 16.71 -15.21
C ALA A 46 -23.71 16.74 -14.16
N PRO A 47 -23.96 16.38 -12.88
CA PRO A 47 -22.89 16.26 -11.90
C PRO A 47 -21.91 15.21 -12.43
N VAL A 48 -20.81 15.67 -13.02
CA VAL A 48 -19.70 14.82 -13.39
C VAL A 48 -19.27 14.15 -12.10
N LYS A 49 -19.58 12.86 -11.95
CA LYS A 49 -19.02 12.00 -10.91
C LYS A 49 -17.54 12.36 -10.88
N ALA A 50 -17.08 12.89 -9.74
CA ALA A 50 -15.66 13.17 -9.53
C ALA A 50 -14.92 11.91 -9.97
N ALA A 51 -14.20 12.00 -11.08
CA ALA A 51 -13.46 10.86 -11.59
C ALA A 51 -12.56 10.44 -10.44
N LYS A 52 -12.74 9.21 -9.93
CA LYS A 52 -11.78 8.65 -8.98
C LYS A 52 -10.45 8.76 -9.67
N VAL A 53 -9.61 9.69 -9.19
CA VAL A 53 -8.24 9.82 -9.69
C VAL A 53 -7.67 8.42 -9.57
N ASN A 54 -7.26 7.84 -10.70
CA ASN A 54 -6.74 6.48 -10.73
C ASN A 54 -5.41 6.47 -9.97
N THR A 55 -5.49 6.36 -8.64
CA THR A 55 -4.40 6.26 -7.64
C THR A 55 -3.98 4.81 -7.47
N THR A 56 -4.28 3.95 -8.44
CA THR A 56 -3.74 2.60 -8.46
C THR A 56 -2.22 2.71 -8.36
N VAL A 57 -1.65 1.90 -7.49
CA VAL A 57 -0.22 1.84 -7.22
C VAL A 57 0.62 1.82 -8.52
N GLU A 58 0.08 1.27 -9.60
CA GLU A 58 0.61 1.22 -10.96
C GLU A 58 0.75 2.59 -11.67
N SER A 59 -0.17 3.53 -11.49
CA SER A 59 -0.12 4.87 -12.13
C SER A 59 0.93 5.78 -11.49
N ILE A 60 1.16 5.62 -10.17
CA ILE A 60 2.15 6.41 -9.41
C ILE A 60 3.54 5.76 -9.47
N GLN A 61 3.61 4.42 -9.44
CA GLN A 61 4.86 3.68 -9.61
C GLN A 61 5.43 3.83 -11.02
N GLY A 62 4.57 4.07 -12.01
CA GLY A 62 4.92 3.91 -13.42
C GLY A 62 5.30 2.46 -13.72
N LYS A 63 5.18 2.06 -14.97
CA LYS A 63 5.59 0.72 -15.45
C LYS A 63 7.09 0.43 -15.25
N SER A 64 7.89 1.43 -14.87
CA SER A 64 9.33 1.37 -14.59
C SER A 64 9.61 1.38 -13.08
N GLY A 65 9.78 0.18 -12.53
CA GLY A 65 9.68 -0.13 -11.10
C GLY A 65 10.80 0.37 -10.17
N ARG A 66 11.35 1.59 -10.31
CA ARG A 66 12.32 2.20 -9.37
C ARG A 66 12.09 3.71 -9.13
N LYS A 67 10.88 4.09 -8.72
CA LYS A 67 10.51 5.45 -8.32
C LYS A 67 10.07 5.50 -6.85
N CYS A 68 10.35 6.61 -6.16
CA CYS A 68 9.82 6.84 -4.81
C CYS A 68 8.33 7.21 -4.90
N MET A 69 7.48 6.59 -4.08
CA MET A 69 6.02 6.86 -4.09
C MET A 69 5.72 8.31 -3.68
N LEU A 70 6.29 8.79 -2.57
CA LEU A 70 5.97 10.13 -2.03
C LEU A 70 6.64 11.27 -2.80
N THR A 71 7.95 11.19 -3.07
CA THR A 71 8.70 12.31 -3.66
C THR A 71 8.88 12.20 -5.18
N GLY A 72 8.49 11.09 -5.79
CA GLY A 72 8.66 10.86 -7.22
C GLY A 72 10.10 10.76 -7.72
N LYS A 73 11.10 10.74 -6.82
CA LYS A 73 12.52 10.64 -7.19
C LYS A 73 12.80 9.40 -8.04
N LYS A 74 13.52 9.60 -9.14
CA LYS A 74 13.95 8.57 -10.11
C LYS A 74 15.48 8.53 -10.21
N ALA A 75 15.99 7.49 -10.85
CA ALA A 75 17.42 7.36 -11.10
C ALA A 75 17.95 8.56 -11.91
N ASN A 76 19.16 8.99 -11.60
CA ASN A 76 19.87 10.04 -12.33
C ASN A 76 20.81 9.41 -13.36
N ASN A 77 20.98 10.06 -14.51
CA ASN A 77 22.02 9.72 -15.47
C ASN A 77 23.34 10.34 -14.99
N GLY A 78 24.35 9.50 -14.78
CA GLY A 78 25.68 9.94 -14.35
C GLY A 78 26.79 9.25 -15.13
N TRP A 79 28.01 9.51 -14.70
CA TRP A 79 29.22 8.93 -15.29
C TRP A 79 30.11 8.34 -14.19
N THR A 80 30.82 7.28 -14.51
CA THR A 80 32.03 6.88 -13.76
C THR A 80 33.22 7.37 -14.56
N VAL A 81 34.04 8.22 -13.94
CA VAL A 81 35.20 8.85 -14.57
C VAL A 81 36.46 8.15 -14.06
N SER A 82 37.32 7.66 -14.96
CA SER A 82 38.62 7.10 -14.60
C SER A 82 39.65 8.19 -14.28
N PHE A 83 40.80 7.80 -13.74
CA PHE A 83 41.95 8.70 -13.56
C PHE A 83 42.39 9.37 -14.87
N SER A 84 42.31 8.63 -15.99
CA SER A 84 42.54 9.11 -17.35
C SER A 84 41.38 9.90 -17.97
N HIS A 85 40.39 10.32 -17.19
CA HIS A 85 39.20 11.08 -17.64
C HIS A 85 38.29 10.36 -18.66
N ILE A 86 38.39 9.03 -18.77
CA ILE A 86 37.48 8.23 -19.59
C ILE A 86 36.12 8.18 -18.87
N ARG A 87 35.07 8.61 -19.57
CA ARG A 87 33.72 8.70 -19.01
C ARG A 87 32.86 7.52 -19.48
N ASN A 88 32.46 6.66 -18.54
CA ASN A 88 31.53 5.56 -18.80
C ASN A 88 30.13 5.90 -18.26
N LYS A 89 29.08 5.74 -19.08
CA LYS A 89 27.69 6.04 -18.69
C LYS A 89 27.26 5.11 -17.56
N LYS A 90 26.66 5.65 -16.49
CA LYS A 90 26.11 4.87 -15.38
C LYS A 90 24.80 5.48 -14.87
N LEU A 91 23.83 4.64 -14.54
CA LEU A 91 22.61 5.07 -13.85
C LEU A 91 22.84 5.08 -12.33
N GLN A 92 22.65 6.24 -11.71
CA GLN A 92 22.69 6.41 -10.25
C GLN A 92 21.29 6.16 -9.68
N GLY A 93 21.10 4.98 -9.08
CA GLY A 93 19.82 4.59 -8.48
C GLY A 93 19.49 5.38 -7.21
N VAL A 94 18.20 5.61 -6.98
CA VAL A 94 17.71 6.16 -5.71
C VAL A 94 17.76 5.08 -4.63
N ASN A 95 18.18 5.44 -3.42
CA ASN A 95 18.12 4.56 -2.25
C ASN A 95 16.65 4.38 -1.81
N LEU A 96 15.96 3.42 -2.46
CA LEU A 96 14.56 3.07 -2.22
C LEU A 96 14.47 1.87 -1.29
N GLN A 97 13.63 1.99 -0.26
CA GLN A 97 13.42 0.96 0.75
C GLN A 97 11.93 0.67 0.90
N TYR A 98 11.59 -0.61 1.11
CA TYR A 98 10.24 -0.99 1.54
C TYR A 98 10.14 -0.83 3.05
N LYS A 99 9.26 0.06 3.50
CA LYS A 99 9.05 0.35 4.92
C LYS A 99 7.57 0.45 5.24
N ARG A 100 7.24 0.06 6.48
CA ARG A 100 5.92 0.26 7.07
C ARG A 100 5.96 1.60 7.80
N VAL A 101 5.11 2.53 7.40
CA VAL A 101 5.00 3.85 8.03
C VAL A 101 3.70 3.89 8.81
N TYR A 102 3.76 4.36 10.06
CA TYR A 102 2.58 4.51 10.89
C TYR A 102 1.74 5.69 10.42
N TRP A 103 0.43 5.47 10.26
CA TRP A 103 -0.55 6.50 9.96
C TRP A 103 -1.40 6.74 11.21
N PRO A 104 -1.22 7.88 11.90
CA PRO A 104 -1.90 8.13 13.17
C PRO A 104 -3.42 8.24 13.03
N GLU A 105 -3.92 8.88 11.96
CA GLU A 105 -5.36 9.16 11.82
C GLU A 105 -6.21 7.91 11.69
N LYS A 106 -5.70 6.87 11.01
CA LYS A 106 -6.40 5.60 10.82
C LYS A 106 -5.82 4.44 11.61
N GLN A 107 -4.94 4.74 12.58
CA GLN A 107 -4.29 3.78 13.48
C GLN A 107 -3.81 2.50 12.76
N ARG A 108 -3.08 2.67 11.65
CA ARG A 108 -2.61 1.55 10.82
C ARG A 108 -1.23 1.81 10.25
N TYR A 109 -0.54 0.74 9.89
CA TYR A 109 0.74 0.81 9.18
C TYR A 109 0.53 0.66 7.70
N VAL A 110 0.99 1.63 6.90
CA VAL A 110 0.94 1.57 5.44
C VAL A 110 2.29 1.07 4.90
N ARG A 111 2.28 0.07 4.02
CA ARG A 111 3.50 -0.44 3.38
C ARG A 111 3.83 0.40 2.15
N LEU A 112 4.93 1.14 2.21
CA LEU A 112 5.37 2.05 1.16
C LEU A 112 6.77 1.70 0.65
N ARG A 113 7.03 2.02 -0.62
CA ARG A 113 8.38 2.04 -1.20
C ARG A 113 8.86 3.48 -1.31
N ILE A 114 9.74 3.86 -0.39
CA ILE A 114 10.11 5.26 -0.17
C ILE A 114 11.63 5.45 -0.18
N SER A 115 12.06 6.64 -0.57
CA SER A 115 13.46 7.04 -0.48
C SER A 115 13.83 7.41 0.96
N THR A 116 15.12 7.34 1.30
CA THR A 116 15.62 7.81 2.61
C THR A 116 15.30 9.28 2.88
N SER A 117 15.37 10.13 1.84
CA SER A 117 14.96 11.52 1.95
C SER A 117 13.46 11.70 2.25
N ALA A 118 12.62 10.81 1.71
CA ALA A 118 11.20 10.81 2.01
C ALA A 118 10.94 10.41 3.47
N MET A 119 11.67 9.42 4.01
CA MET A 119 11.60 9.07 5.45
C MET A 119 11.87 10.28 6.35
N LYS A 120 12.95 11.03 6.06
CA LYS A 120 13.26 12.28 6.79
C LYS A 120 12.13 13.32 6.68
N SER A 121 11.47 13.39 5.52
CA SER A 121 10.39 14.35 5.27
C SER A 121 9.10 13.96 5.98
N ILE A 122 8.78 12.66 6.03
CA ILE A 122 7.64 12.13 6.80
C ILE A 122 7.78 12.53 8.27
N ASN A 123 8.98 12.37 8.85
CA ASN A 123 9.21 12.74 10.25
C ASN A 123 9.07 14.24 10.53
N LYS A 124 9.24 15.10 9.52
CA LYS A 124 9.19 16.56 9.66
C LYS A 124 7.80 17.14 9.41
N ILE A 125 7.10 16.64 8.39
CA ILE A 125 5.87 17.24 7.85
C ILE A 125 4.64 16.37 8.16
N GLY A 126 4.86 15.08 8.41
CA GLY A 126 3.82 14.08 8.53
C GLY A 126 3.58 13.31 7.23
N LEU A 127 3.01 12.12 7.37
CA LEU A 127 2.72 11.22 6.23
C LEU A 127 1.61 11.79 5.34
N GLU A 128 0.54 12.31 5.95
CA GLU A 128 -0.67 12.74 5.25
C GLU A 128 -0.45 13.96 4.37
N ALA A 129 0.18 14.99 4.93
CA ALA A 129 0.56 16.20 4.18
C ALA A 129 1.47 15.86 2.99
N MET A 130 2.39 14.91 3.16
CA MET A 130 3.26 14.44 2.07
C MET A 130 2.48 13.61 1.03
N ALA A 131 1.56 12.74 1.45
CA ALA A 131 0.73 11.95 0.55
C ALA A 131 -0.19 12.83 -0.30
N LYS A 132 -0.82 13.84 0.33
CA LYS A 132 -1.66 14.83 -0.36
C LYS A 132 -0.88 15.61 -1.42
N ARG A 133 0.34 16.05 -1.10
CA ARG A 133 1.24 16.71 -2.08
C ARG A 133 1.62 15.80 -3.24
N ALA A 134 1.75 14.51 -2.98
CA ALA A 134 2.10 13.51 -3.97
C ALA A 134 0.90 12.99 -4.78
N GLY A 135 -0.35 13.36 -4.42
CA GLY A 135 -1.56 12.80 -5.01
C GLY A 135 -1.73 11.30 -4.71
N LEU A 136 -1.18 10.84 -3.58
CA LEU A 136 -1.25 9.45 -3.13
C LEU A 136 -2.46 9.24 -2.24
N ASP A 137 -3.31 8.29 -2.63
CA ASP A 137 -4.32 7.75 -1.74
C ASP A 137 -3.70 6.69 -0.82
N LEU A 138 -3.75 6.92 0.49
CA LEU A 138 -3.20 6.02 1.50
C LEU A 138 -4.15 4.86 1.82
N GLU A 139 -5.43 4.99 1.50
CA GLU A 139 -6.47 4.02 1.85
C GLU A 139 -6.48 2.80 0.95
N SER A 140 -6.13 3.01 -0.33
CA SER A 140 -6.04 1.94 -1.32
C SER A 140 -4.82 1.03 -1.13
N LEU A 141 -3.87 1.44 -0.29
CA LEU A 141 -2.59 0.75 -0.13
C LEU A 141 -2.69 -0.42 0.84
N ALA A 142 -1.83 -1.42 0.63
CA ALA A 142 -1.68 -2.53 1.56
C ALA A 142 -1.26 -2.01 2.95
N TYR A 143 -2.12 -2.26 3.93
CA TYR A 143 -1.90 -1.85 5.31
C TYR A 143 -1.80 -3.07 6.24
N SER A 144 -1.37 -2.82 7.47
CA SER A 144 -1.46 -3.74 8.58
C SER A 144 -2.03 -2.98 9.77
N ASP A 145 -3.08 -3.53 10.37
CA ASP A 145 -3.80 -2.86 11.46
C ASP A 145 -2.94 -2.73 12.71
N ALA A 146 -3.01 -1.53 13.31
CA ALA A 146 -2.37 -1.23 14.59
C ALA A 146 -3.37 -0.98 15.72
N SER A 147 -4.64 -0.72 15.40
CA SER A 147 -5.73 -0.54 16.37
C SER A 147 -5.99 -1.82 17.17
N ALA A 148 -6.05 -1.68 18.50
CA ALA A 148 -6.34 -2.78 19.42
C ALA A 148 -7.79 -3.27 19.27
N GLU A 149 -8.73 -2.35 19.21
CA GLU A 149 -10.17 -2.61 19.03
C GLU A 149 -10.46 -3.43 17.77
N ARG A 150 -9.78 -3.12 16.66
CA ARG A 150 -9.95 -3.86 15.41
C ARG A 150 -9.37 -5.28 15.49
N ARG A 151 -8.27 -5.47 16.22
CA ARG A 151 -7.72 -6.81 16.46
C ARG A 151 -8.67 -7.66 17.29
N GLU A 152 -9.28 -7.07 18.31
CA GLU A 152 -10.27 -7.73 19.17
C GLU A 152 -11.53 -8.10 18.38
N TRP A 153 -12.07 -7.17 17.58
CA TRP A 153 -13.19 -7.42 16.68
C TRP A 153 -12.91 -8.53 15.65
N LEU A 154 -11.69 -8.59 15.11
CA LEU A 154 -11.28 -9.64 14.17
C LEU A 154 -11.12 -11.02 14.83
N VAL A 155 -10.77 -11.06 16.12
CA VAL A 155 -10.71 -12.30 16.91
C VAL A 155 -12.13 -12.78 17.21
N GLU A 156 -13.04 -11.87 17.55
CA GLU A 156 -14.44 -12.15 17.87
C GLU A 156 -15.25 -12.58 16.63
N ASN A 157 -15.03 -11.95 15.48
CA ASN A 157 -15.81 -12.21 14.26
C ASN A 157 -15.22 -13.27 13.31
N GLY A 158 -14.10 -13.89 13.69
CA GLY A 158 -13.40 -14.90 12.89
C GLY A 158 -12.37 -14.29 11.94
N ALA A 159 -11.13 -14.78 12.05
CA ALA A 159 -9.93 -14.20 11.49
C ALA A 159 -9.98 -13.87 9.98
N GLU A 160 -9.33 -12.76 9.61
CA GLU A 160 -9.09 -12.37 8.21
C GLU A 160 -8.53 -13.53 7.37
N PRO A 161 -8.82 -13.57 6.05
CA PRO A 161 -8.20 -14.54 5.17
C PRO A 161 -6.67 -14.38 5.20
N GLN A 162 -6.02 -15.28 5.95
CA GLN A 162 -4.56 -15.34 6.01
C GLN A 162 -4.03 -15.47 4.58
N ARG A 163 -3.14 -14.55 4.21
CA ARG A 163 -2.53 -14.54 2.89
C ARG A 163 -1.82 -15.88 2.68
N LYS A 164 -2.39 -16.73 1.81
CA LYS A 164 -1.89 -18.09 1.56
C LYS A 164 -0.37 -18.06 1.37
N ASN A 165 0.36 -18.77 2.22
CA ASN A 165 1.80 -18.95 2.07
C ASN A 165 2.03 -19.67 0.74
N LYS A 166 2.33 -18.92 -0.32
CA LYS A 166 2.55 -19.48 -1.67
C LYS A 166 3.70 -20.49 -1.70
N ARG A 167 4.58 -20.43 -0.70
CA ARG A 167 5.75 -21.29 -0.51
C ARG A 167 5.51 -22.43 0.48
N ALA A 168 4.35 -22.50 1.13
CA ALA A 168 4.01 -23.67 1.93
C ALA A 168 3.98 -24.90 1.03
N PRO A 169 4.56 -26.04 1.44
CA PRO A 169 4.42 -27.28 0.69
C PRO A 169 2.93 -27.58 0.52
N LYS A 170 2.50 -27.82 -0.71
CA LYS A 170 1.13 -28.24 -1.04
C LYS A 170 0.97 -29.71 -0.64
N GLY A 171 0.84 -29.96 0.66
CA GLY A 171 0.64 -31.31 1.18
C GLY A 171 1.88 -32.20 1.15
N PRO A 172 1.70 -33.50 1.44
CA PRO A 172 2.76 -34.50 1.43
C PRO A 172 3.36 -34.66 0.03
N LYS A 173 4.66 -34.95 -0.07
CA LYS A 173 5.30 -35.21 -1.36
C LYS A 173 4.90 -36.60 -1.86
N PRO A 174 4.61 -36.77 -3.16
CA PRO A 174 4.38 -38.08 -3.74
C PRO A 174 5.67 -38.92 -3.74
N VAL A 175 5.56 -40.20 -3.40
CA VAL A 175 6.65 -41.18 -3.57
C VAL A 175 6.81 -41.47 -5.06
N TYR A 176 8.02 -41.25 -5.58
CA TYR A 176 8.38 -41.64 -6.94
C TYR A 176 9.30 -42.86 -6.92
N ILE A 177 8.86 -43.95 -7.55
CA ILE A 177 9.68 -45.16 -7.72
C ILE A 177 10.05 -45.30 -9.20
N PRO A 178 11.35 -45.27 -9.54
CA PRO A 178 11.78 -45.56 -10.91
C PRO A 178 11.47 -47.00 -11.34
N LYS A 179 11.08 -47.20 -12.60
CA LYS A 179 10.74 -48.52 -13.19
C LYS A 179 11.80 -49.62 -12.97
N TRP A 180 13.09 -49.26 -12.99
CA TRP A 180 14.17 -50.21 -12.73
C TRP A 180 14.14 -50.76 -11.30
N LYS A 181 13.70 -49.93 -10.33
CA LYS A 181 13.61 -50.31 -8.93
C LYS A 181 12.38 -51.17 -8.67
N GLU A 182 11.27 -50.91 -9.36
CA GLU A 182 10.11 -51.82 -9.39
C GLU A 182 10.50 -53.19 -9.95
N ALA A 183 11.23 -53.24 -11.07
CA ALA A 183 11.72 -54.48 -11.67
C ALA A 183 12.71 -55.21 -10.74
N GLN A 184 13.56 -54.47 -10.03
CA GLN A 184 14.47 -55.04 -9.02
C GLN A 184 13.72 -55.62 -7.83
N MET A 185 12.67 -54.95 -7.33
CA MET A 185 11.83 -55.44 -6.24
C MET A 185 11.03 -56.68 -6.66
N LYS A 186 10.47 -56.69 -7.89
CA LYS A 186 9.85 -57.88 -8.48
C LYS A 186 10.83 -59.06 -8.60
N ARG A 187 12.07 -58.81 -9.05
CA ARG A 187 13.12 -59.84 -9.14
C ARG A 187 13.51 -60.41 -7.77
N LYS A 188 13.39 -59.63 -6.70
CA LYS A 188 13.62 -60.07 -5.31
C LYS A 188 12.40 -60.72 -4.65
N GLY A 189 11.30 -60.91 -5.38
CA GLY A 189 10.05 -61.48 -4.84
C GLY A 189 9.31 -60.54 -3.88
N MET A 190 9.66 -59.25 -3.85
CA MET A 190 9.04 -58.26 -2.98
C MET A 190 7.75 -57.72 -3.63
N ASN A 191 6.70 -57.55 -2.83
CA ASN A 191 5.47 -56.91 -3.28
C ASN A 191 5.68 -55.39 -3.37
N VAL A 192 5.82 -54.90 -4.60
CA VAL A 192 6.10 -53.49 -4.93
C VAL A 192 5.10 -52.54 -4.28
N GLU A 193 3.80 -52.83 -4.35
CA GLU A 193 2.75 -51.95 -3.84
C GLU A 193 2.78 -51.86 -2.31
N ALA A 194 2.96 -53.00 -1.63
CA ALA A 194 3.02 -53.05 -0.18
C ALA A 194 4.27 -52.34 0.38
N GLU A 195 5.43 -52.48 -0.27
CA GLU A 195 6.66 -51.80 0.13
C GLU A 195 6.62 -50.30 -0.16
N THR A 196 6.00 -49.90 -1.27
CA THR A 196 5.76 -48.49 -1.61
C THR A 196 4.89 -47.81 -0.57
N LYS A 197 3.81 -48.48 -0.16
CA LYS A 197 2.90 -47.98 0.87
C LYS A 197 3.57 -47.88 2.25
N ARG A 198 4.33 -48.91 2.67
CA ARG A 198 5.12 -48.88 3.92
C ARG A 198 6.18 -47.77 3.92
N PHE A 199 6.85 -47.55 2.79
CA PHE A 199 7.82 -46.47 2.64
C PHE A 199 7.14 -45.10 2.70
N ALA A 200 6.00 -44.95 2.03
CA ALA A 200 5.21 -43.73 2.05
C ALA A 200 4.76 -43.37 3.47
N GLU A 201 4.21 -44.34 4.22
CA GLU A 201 3.75 -44.17 5.60
C GLU A 201 4.91 -43.84 6.55
N ARG A 202 6.05 -44.53 6.44
CA ARG A 202 7.25 -44.27 7.28
C ARG A 202 7.78 -42.84 7.14
N TRP A 203 7.67 -42.26 5.95
CA TRP A 203 8.24 -40.94 5.63
C TRP A 203 7.19 -39.83 5.48
N GLY A 204 5.93 -40.11 5.80
CA GLY A 204 4.85 -39.13 5.65
C GLY A 204 4.69 -38.62 4.22
N MET A 205 4.88 -39.51 3.24
CA MET A 205 4.71 -39.24 1.80
C MET A 205 3.39 -39.86 1.32
N THR A 206 2.87 -39.38 0.18
CA THR A 206 1.69 -39.96 -0.46
C THR A 206 2.11 -40.93 -1.55
N VAL A 207 1.42 -42.06 -1.71
CA VAL A 207 1.56 -42.87 -2.92
C VAL A 207 0.91 -42.09 -4.06
N ALA A 208 1.62 -41.92 -5.18
CA ALA A 208 1.15 -41.17 -6.35
C ALA A 208 0.13 -41.96 -7.16
#